data_AF-A0A3N5YMM6-F1
#
_entry.id   AF-A0A3N5YMM6-F1
#
_cell.length_a   1.000
_cell.length_b   1.000
_cell.length_c   1.000
_cell.angle_alpha   90.00
_cell.angle_beta   90.00
_cell.angle_gamma   90.00
#
_symmetry.space_group_name_H-M   'P 1'
#
loop_
_entity.id
_entity.type
_entity.pdbx_description
1 polymer ?
#
loop_
_entity_poly.entity_id
_entity_poly.type
_entity_poly.pdbx_seq_one_letter_code
_entity_poly.pdbx_strand_id
1 'polypeptide(L)' 'MSDQTLTRREFVKVGAAGAAGAAIALTAGGTQAAAMPERPLGKTGHKVRIFSLGGQATIEKPGTRDES' A
#
# COMPACT_ATOMS: atom_id res chain seq x y z
N MET A 1 9.28 -43.50 17.76
CA MET A 1 8.32 -42.39 17.89
C MET A 1 9.03 -41.35 18.75
N SER A 2 9.64 -40.35 18.11
CA SER A 2 10.51 -39.38 18.80
C SER A 2 9.64 -38.33 19.48
N ASP A 3 9.64 -38.31 20.81
CA ASP A 3 8.96 -37.28 21.59
C ASP A 3 9.64 -35.93 21.36
N GLN A 4 8.99 -35.05 20.61
CA GLN A 4 9.39 -33.66 20.44
C GLN A 4 8.97 -32.85 21.68
N THR A 5 9.74 -32.96 22.75
CA THR A 5 9.47 -32.19 23.98
C THR A 5 9.98 -30.75 23.80
N LEU A 6 9.09 -29.83 23.41
CA LEU A 6 9.42 -28.40 23.32
C LEU A 6 9.93 -27.90 24.68
N THR A 7 11.19 -27.49 24.76
CA THR A 7 11.78 -27.00 26.00
C THR A 7 11.26 -25.58 26.30
N ARG A 8 11.16 -25.19 27.58
CA ARG A 8 10.69 -23.83 27.98
C ARG A 8 11.39 -22.69 27.22
N ARG A 9 12.68 -22.85 26.95
CA ARG A 9 13.48 -21.90 26.17
C ARG A 9 13.03 -21.83 24.70
N GLU A 10 12.66 -22.95 24.09
CA GLU A 10 12.14 -22.97 22.72
C GLU A 10 10.76 -22.35 22.63
N PHE A 11 9.90 -22.61 23.62
CA PHE A 11 8.60 -21.95 23.74
C PHE A 11 8.75 -20.42 23.81
N VAL A 12 9.68 -19.91 24.62
CA VAL A 12 9.95 -18.46 24.71
C VAL A 12 10.50 -17.91 23.40
N LYS A 13 11.39 -18.63 22.70
CA LYS A 13 11.92 -18.20 21.41
C LYS A 13 10.84 -18.12 20.33
N VAL A 14 9.99 -19.14 20.23
CA VAL A 14 8.88 -19.19 19.27
C VAL A 14 7.84 -18.12 19.59
N GLY A 15 7.50 -17.94 20.87
CA GLY A 15 6.59 -16.88 21.32
C GLY A 15 7.12 -15.47 21.04
N ALA A 16 8.41 -15.22 21.30
CA ALA A 16 9.05 -13.94 21.01
C ALA A 16 9.13 -13.66 19.50
N ALA A 17 9.47 -14.67 18.68
CA ALA A 17 9.50 -14.55 17.23
C ALA A 17 8.08 -14.29 16.65
N GLY A 18 7.06 -14.97 17.18
CA GLY A 18 5.66 -14.77 16.79
C GLY A 18 5.15 -13.38 17.16
N ALA A 19 5.48 -12.88 18.36
CA ALA A 19 5.11 -11.54 18.80
C ALA A 19 5.80 -10.43 17.98
N ALA A 20 7.07 -10.60 17.64
CA ALA A 20 7.80 -9.66 16.78
C ALA A 20 7.22 -9.62 15.34
N GLY A 21 6.87 -10.78 14.77
CA GLY A 21 6.22 -10.85 13.46
C GLY A 21 4.84 -10.18 13.44
N ALA A 22 4.05 -10.36 14.51
CA ALA A 22 2.76 -9.70 14.66
C ALA A 22 2.91 -8.17 14.82
N ALA A 23 3.89 -7.69 15.58
CA ALA A 23 4.13 -6.25 15.75
C ALA A 23 4.49 -5.54 14.43
N ILE A 24 5.23 -6.22 13.54
CA ILE A 24 5.53 -5.70 12.19
C ILE A 24 4.25 -5.66 11.34
N ALA A 25 3.40 -6.69 11.40
CA ALA A 25 2.15 -6.71 10.66
C ALA A 25 1.16 -5.61 11.11
N LEU A 26 1.11 -5.29 12.41
CA LEU A 26 0.27 -4.19 12.93
C LEU A 26 0.79 -2.80 12.55
N THR A 27 2.08 -2.65 12.27
CA THR A 27 2.70 -1.36 11.90
C THR A 27 2.93 -1.20 10.40
N ALA A 28 2.79 -2.28 9.62
CA ALA A 28 2.87 -2.27 8.16
C ALA A 28 1.62 -1.70 7.46
N GLY A 29 0.61 -1.27 8.22
CA GLY A 29 -0.50 -0.48 7.69
C GLY A 29 0.01 0.87 7.19
N GLY A 30 0.41 0.93 5.92
CA GLY A 30 0.76 2.18 5.26
C GLY A 30 -0.37 3.19 5.46
N THR A 31 -0.01 4.43 5.80
CA THR A 31 -0.96 5.52 5.87
C THR A 31 -1.56 5.69 4.48
N GLN A 32 -2.78 5.19 4.30
CA GLN A 32 -3.49 5.32 3.04
C GLN A 32 -3.70 6.81 2.82
N ALA A 33 -2.93 7.39 1.89
CA ALA A 33 -2.98 8.81 1.63
C ALA A 33 -4.41 9.17 1.25
N ALA A 34 -4.96 10.20 1.91
CA ALA A 34 -6.29 10.68 1.60
C ALA A 34 -6.36 10.98 0.10
N ALA A 35 -7.40 10.47 -0.57
CA ALA A 35 -7.60 10.71 -1.99
C ALA A 35 -7.66 12.23 -2.24
N MET A 36 -6.98 12.70 -3.29
CA MET A 36 -7.02 14.13 -3.62
C MET A 36 -8.43 14.53 -4.02
N PRO A 37 -8.92 15.71 -3.60
CA PRO A 37 -10.23 16.17 -4.01
C PRO A 37 -10.36 16.30 -5.53
N GLU A 38 -11.54 15.95 -6.04
CA GLU A 38 -11.90 16.05 -7.46
C GLU A 38 -13.04 17.04 -7.66
N ARG A 39 -13.05 17.70 -8.82
CA ARG A 39 -14.11 18.64 -9.23
C ARG A 39 -14.49 18.41 -10.70
N PRO A 40 -15.74 18.66 -11.10
CA PRO A 40 -16.12 18.64 -12.52
C PRO A 40 -15.29 19.62 -13.36
N LEU A 41 -14.86 19.13 -14.52
CA LEU A 41 -14.23 19.93 -15.58
C LEU A 41 -15.31 20.57 -16.45
N GLY A 42 -15.93 21.62 -15.94
CA GLY A 42 -17.00 22.34 -16.63
C GLY A 42 -18.18 21.43 -16.99
N LYS A 43 -18.66 21.48 -18.24
CA LYS A 43 -19.79 20.68 -18.76
C LYS A 43 -19.37 19.41 -19.49
N THR A 44 -18.09 19.01 -19.40
CA THR A 44 -17.57 17.82 -20.12
C THR A 44 -18.03 16.49 -19.52
N GLY A 45 -18.60 16.49 -18.31
CA GLY A 45 -18.99 15.28 -17.59
C GLY A 45 -17.81 14.57 -16.90
N HIS A 46 -16.58 15.04 -17.08
CA HIS A 46 -15.39 14.48 -16.43
C HIS A 46 -15.10 15.18 -15.11
N LYS A 47 -14.63 14.40 -14.11
CA LYS A 47 -14.07 14.92 -12.86
C LYS A 47 -12.54 14.82 -12.93
N VAL A 48 -11.87 15.86 -12.46
CA VAL A 48 -10.40 15.96 -12.46
C VAL A 48 -9.91 16.27 -11.06
N ARG A 49 -8.71 15.78 -10.73
CA ARG A 49 -8.02 16.09 -9.46
C ARG A 49 -7.62 17.57 -9.47
N ILE A 50 -7.76 18.25 -8.33
CA ILE A 50 -7.47 19.71 -8.23
C ILE A 50 -6.00 20.02 -8.52
N PHE A 51 -5.10 19.11 -8.12
CA PHE A 51 -3.70 19.16 -8.49
C PHE A 51 -3.37 17.89 -9.27
N SER A 52 -2.68 18.06 -10.38
CA SER A 52 -2.22 16.97 -11.23
C SER A 52 -0.85 17.30 -11.79
N LEU A 53 -0.10 16.26 -12.12
CA LEU A 53 1.13 16.40 -12.89
C LEU A 53 0.76 16.66 -14.36
N GLY A 54 1.32 17.70 -14.98
CA GLY A 54 1.18 17.91 -16.42
C GLY A 54 1.68 16.69 -17.20
N GLY A 55 0.95 16.27 -18.22
CA GLY A 55 1.31 15.10 -19.03
C GLY A 55 1.08 13.74 -18.34
N GLN A 56 0.48 13.66 -17.14
CA GLN A 56 0.20 12.35 -16.52
C GLN A 56 -0.63 11.43 -17.43
N ALA A 57 -1.68 11.97 -18.05
CA ALA A 57 -2.51 11.20 -18.98
C ALA A 57 -1.70 10.60 -20.15
N THR A 58 -0.60 11.25 -20.54
CA THR A 58 0.31 10.78 -21.60
C THR A 58 1.19 9.62 -21.14
N ILE A 59 1.56 9.60 -19.86
CA ILE A 59 2.34 8.51 -19.25
C ILE A 59 1.45 7.29 -18.99
N GLU A 60 0.21 7.50 -18.55
CA GLU A 60 -0.74 6.43 -18.21
C GLU A 60 -1.37 5.77 -19.44
N LYS A 61 -1.49 6.48 -20.58
CA LYS A 61 -2.12 5.96 -21.80
C LYS A 61 -1.08 5.51 -22.82
N PRO A 62 -1.03 4.20 -23.17
CA PRO A 62 -0.14 3.70 -24.21
C PRO A 62 -0.34 4.45 -25.54
N GLY A 63 0.76 4.80 -26.21
CA GLY A 63 0.74 5.40 -27.55
C GLY A 63 0.53 6.92 -27.62
N THR A 64 0.44 7.62 -26.49
CA THR A 64 0.22 9.09 -26.46
C THR A 64 1.49 9.89 -26.16
N ARG A 65 2.65 9.22 -26.10
CA ARG A 65 3.93 9.74 -25.59
C ARG A 65 4.44 11.00 -26.30
N ASP A 66 4.07 11.20 -27.56
CA ASP A 66 4.49 12.33 -28.39
C ASP A 66 3.59 13.58 -28.25
N GLU A 67 2.55 13.51 -27.41
CA GLU A 67 1.59 14.60 -27.17
C GLU A 67 1.88 15.43 -25.90
N SER A 68 3.06 15.25 -25.26
CA SER A 68 3.48 15.96 -24.03
C SER A 68 4.17 17.29 -24.28
#